data_AF-A0A7E6DP04-F1
#
_entry.id   AF-A0A7E6DP04-F1
#
_cell.length_a   1.000
_cell.length_b   1.000
_cell.length_c   1.000
_cell.angle_alpha   90.00
_cell.angle_beta   90.00
_cell.angle_gamma   90.00
#
_symmetry.space_group_name_H-M   'P 1'
#
loop_
_entity.id
_entity.type
_entity.pdbx_description
1 polymer ?
#
loop_
_entity_poly.entity_id
_entity_poly.type
_entity_poly.pdbx_seq_one_letter_code
_entity_poly.pdbx_strand_id
1 'polypeptide(L)'
;MESEVLVKQMDPGRKLKCEFLLLKVYHHLESNIFPNIPHGIYVTKASQYLGKLRKLDIIKKKLIKDNYCKVQDFMEAMNKFFHDPRREKLHLNQREFMENSKKVFAIQETN
;
A
#
# COMPACT_ATOMS: atom_id res chain seq x y z
N MET A 1 -12.32 11.35 7.87
CA MET A 1 -11.96 10.10 8.56
C MET A 1 -10.65 10.35 9.29
N GLU A 2 -10.73 11.08 10.39
CA GLU A 2 -9.60 11.41 11.26
C GLU A 2 -9.66 10.42 12.41
N SER A 3 -8.91 9.32 12.30
CA SER A 3 -8.79 8.33 13.38
C SER A 3 -7.51 8.65 14.14
N GLU A 4 -7.59 8.74 15.47
CA GLU A 4 -6.46 8.97 16.39
C GLU A 4 -5.25 8.06 16.11
N VAL A 5 -5.47 6.89 15.51
CA VAL A 5 -4.44 5.95 15.08
C VAL A 5 -3.45 6.57 14.09
N LEU A 6 -3.90 7.46 13.20
CA LEU A 6 -3.06 8.02 12.14
C LEU A 6 -1.98 8.97 12.70
N VAL A 7 -2.28 9.70 13.78
CA VAL A 7 -1.35 10.70 14.34
C VAL A 7 -0.24 10.06 15.19
N LYS A 8 -0.34 8.75 15.46
CA LYS A 8 0.61 8.02 16.31
C LYS A 8 1.99 7.90 15.66
N GLN A 9 3.03 8.02 16.50
CA GLN A 9 4.43 7.81 16.12
C GLN A 9 4.65 6.40 15.59
N MET A 10 5.58 6.24 14.65
CA MET A 10 5.94 4.95 14.06
C MET A 10 6.84 4.14 15.00
N ASP A 11 6.26 3.54 16.04
CA ASP A 11 6.96 2.56 16.87
C ASP A 11 7.13 1.21 16.13
N PRO A 12 7.98 0.29 16.61
CA PRO A 12 8.23 -0.98 15.94
C PRO A 12 6.97 -1.82 15.65
N GLY A 13 5.99 -1.81 16.56
CA GLY A 13 4.73 -2.54 16.37
C GLY A 13 3.87 -1.94 15.27
N ARG A 14 3.80 -0.61 15.20
CA ARG A 14 3.10 0.10 14.10
C ARG A 14 3.86 -0.01 12.78
N LYS A 15 5.19 0.00 12.79
CA LYS A 15 6.01 -0.24 11.60
C LYS A 15 5.71 -1.61 11.00
N LEU A 16 5.67 -2.66 11.82
CA LEU A 16 5.33 -4.01 11.37
C LEU A 16 3.93 -4.08 10.75
N LYS A 17 2.95 -3.37 11.31
CA LYS A 17 1.61 -3.24 10.73
C LYS A 17 1.63 -2.55 9.37
N CYS A 18 2.39 -1.47 9.22
CA CYS A 18 2.58 -0.80 7.93
C CYS A 18 3.27 -1.71 6.91
N GLU A 19 4.29 -2.47 7.31
CA GLU A 19 4.98 -3.45 6.47
C GLU A 19 4.03 -4.55 6.00
N PHE A 20 3.18 -5.06 6.90
CA PHE A 20 2.15 -6.04 6.58
C PHE A 20 1.12 -5.49 5.59
N LEU A 21 0.65 -4.26 5.78
CA LEU A 21 -0.27 -3.60 4.85
C LEU A 21 0.36 -3.42 3.47
N LEU A 22 1.64 -3.05 3.42
CA LEU A 22 2.39 -2.93 2.17
C LEU A 22 2.53 -4.28 1.47
N LEU A 23 2.82 -5.34 2.22
CA LEU A 23 2.92 -6.71 1.70
C LEU A 23 1.61 -7.18 1.06
N LYS A 24 0.44 -6.88 1.65
CA LYS A 24 -0.86 -7.20 1.04
C LYS A 24 -1.03 -6.58 -0.35
N VAL A 25 -0.52 -5.36 -0.55
CA VAL A 25 -0.58 -4.69 -1.86
C VAL A 25 0.33 -5.37 -2.87
N TYR A 26 1.55 -5.75 -2.49
CA TYR A 26 2.44 -6.55 -3.34
C TYR A 26 1.79 -7.88 -3.71
N HIS A 27 1.24 -8.60 -2.72
CA HIS A 27 0.60 -9.88 -2.93
C HIS A 27 -0.58 -9.79 -3.92
N HIS A 28 -1.42 -8.75 -3.82
CA HIS A 28 -2.52 -8.54 -4.78
C HIS A 28 -2.00 -8.29 -6.21
N LEU A 29 -0.92 -7.51 -6.35
CA LEU A 29 -0.31 -7.29 -7.65
C LEU A 29 0.22 -8.60 -8.25
N GLU A 30 0.98 -9.37 -7.47
CA GLU A 30 1.63 -10.61 -7.90
C GLU A 30 0.67 -11.76 -8.12
N SER A 31 -0.36 -11.90 -7.29
CA SER A 31 -1.26 -13.07 -7.31
C SER A 31 -2.54 -12.82 -8.12
N ASN A 32 -3.00 -11.57 -8.19
CA ASN A 32 -4.27 -11.24 -8.85
C ASN A 32 -4.10 -10.40 -10.11
N ILE A 33 -3.15 -9.47 -10.17
CA ILE A 33 -3.03 -8.58 -11.34
C ILE A 33 -2.17 -9.22 -12.43
N PHE A 34 -0.89 -9.50 -12.17
CA PHE A 34 0.04 -9.99 -13.19
C PHE A 34 -0.41 -11.30 -13.87
N PRO A 35 -0.90 -12.33 -13.16
CA PRO A 35 -1.31 -13.59 -13.78
C PRO A 35 -2.56 -13.45 -14.66
N ASN A 36 -3.41 -12.45 -14.40
CA ASN A 36 -4.66 -12.23 -15.11
C ASN A 36 -4.53 -11.24 -16.29
N ILE A 37 -3.32 -10.79 -16.61
CA ILE A 37 -3.09 -9.96 -17.79
C ILE A 37 -3.17 -10.84 -19.06
N PRO A 38 -4.03 -10.51 -20.04
CA PRO A 38 -4.11 -11.27 -21.28
C PRO A 38 -2.78 -11.28 -22.03
N HIS A 39 -2.38 -12.45 -22.53
CA HIS A 39 -1.08 -12.67 -23.15
C HIS A 39 -0.77 -11.68 -24.30
N GLY A 40 -1.75 -11.42 -25.17
CA GLY A 40 -1.59 -10.53 -26.34
C GLY A 40 -1.26 -9.07 -26.00
N ILE A 41 -1.50 -8.62 -24.77
CA ILE A 41 -1.19 -7.25 -24.31
C ILE A 41 -0.25 -7.23 -23.10
N TYR A 42 0.36 -8.38 -22.78
CA TYR A 42 1.11 -8.56 -21.54
C TYR A 42 2.24 -7.55 -21.39
N VAL A 43 3.11 -7.40 -22.39
CA VAL A 43 4.27 -6.49 -22.35
C VAL A 43 3.83 -5.04 -22.08
N THR A 44 2.78 -4.58 -22.75
CA THR A 44 2.26 -3.23 -22.59
C THR A 44 1.70 -3.00 -21.18
N LYS A 45 0.84 -3.90 -20.70
CA LYS A 45 0.22 -3.81 -19.36
C LYS A 45 1.24 -3.99 -18.25
N ALA A 46 2.13 -4.97 -18.36
CA ALA A 46 3.20 -5.22 -17.39
C ALA A 46 4.13 -4.00 -17.28
N SER A 47 4.47 -3.35 -18.39
CA SER A 47 5.29 -2.11 -18.38
C SER A 47 4.60 -0.96 -17.66
N GLN A 48 3.27 -0.83 -17.80
CA GLN A 48 2.49 0.17 -17.06
C GLN A 48 2.50 -0.13 -15.55
N TYR A 49 2.33 -1.40 -15.16
CA TYR A 49 2.37 -1.85 -13.77
C TYR A 49 3.76 -1.75 -13.15
N LEU A 50 4.83 -1.95 -13.92
CA LEU A 50 6.20 -1.81 -13.45
C LEU A 50 6.48 -0.40 -12.90
N GLY A 51 5.95 0.64 -13.56
CA GLY A 51 6.09 2.00 -13.02
C GLY A 51 5.31 2.24 -11.73
N LYS A 52 4.22 1.50 -11.48
CA LYS A 52 3.53 1.52 -10.18
C LYS A 52 4.28 0.73 -9.12
N LEU A 53 4.85 -0.43 -9.46
CA LEU A 53 5.77 -1.16 -8.58
C LEU A 53 6.93 -0.27 -8.13
N ARG A 54 7.57 0.49 -9.03
CA ARG A 54 8.64 1.44 -8.66
C ARG A 54 8.22 2.45 -7.58
N LYS A 55 6.98 2.94 -7.61
CA LYS A 55 6.46 3.85 -6.57
C LYS A 55 6.24 3.13 -5.25
N LEU A 56 5.67 1.93 -5.30
CA LEU A 56 5.50 1.08 -4.14
C LEU A 56 6.86 0.72 -3.50
N ASP A 57 7.89 0.57 -4.34
CA ASP A 57 9.26 0.27 -3.93
C ASP A 57 9.94 1.48 -3.26
N ILE A 58 9.62 2.70 -3.69
CA ILE A 58 10.01 3.93 -2.99
C ILE A 58 9.38 4.00 -1.60
N ILE A 59 8.08 3.67 -1.49
CA ILE A 59 7.38 3.62 -0.19
C ILE A 59 8.03 2.56 0.71
N LYS A 60 8.28 1.36 0.18
CA LYS A 60 8.98 0.27 0.87
C LYS A 60 10.33 0.73 1.41
N LYS A 61 11.16 1.35 0.58
CA LYS A 61 12.48 1.85 0.98
C LYS A 61 12.39 2.90 2.08
N LYS A 62 11.41 3.81 2.02
CA LYS A 62 11.19 4.81 3.07
C LYS A 62 10.75 4.16 4.38
N LEU A 63 9.90 3.15 4.32
CA LEU A 63 9.45 2.41 5.51
C LEU A 63 10.59 1.65 6.18
N ILE A 64 11.41 0.94 5.40
CA ILE A 64 12.55 0.17 5.93
C ILE A 64 13.60 1.10 6.58
N LYS A 65 13.88 2.25 5.94
CA LYS A 65 14.86 3.24 6.41
C LYS A 65 14.36 4.13 7.57
N ASP A 66 13.20 3.84 8.14
CA ASP A 66 12.59 4.63 9.22
C ASP A 66 12.34 6.11 8.86
N ASN A 67 12.12 6.39 7.56
CA ASN A 67 11.85 7.74 7.06
C ASN A 67 10.37 8.16 7.20
N TYR A 68 9.56 7.37 7.89
CA TYR A 68 8.19 7.70 8.26
C TYR A 68 8.11 7.86 9.77
N CYS A 69 8.08 9.10 10.25
CA CYS A 69 7.98 9.39 11.68
C CYS A 69 6.59 9.04 12.23
N LYS A 70 5.53 9.18 11.43
CA LYS A 70 4.16 8.88 11.83
C LYS A 70 3.49 7.88 10.89
N VAL A 71 2.52 7.14 11.40
CA VAL A 71 1.67 6.24 10.59
C VAL A 71 0.94 7.02 9.49
N GLN A 72 0.48 8.24 9.77
CA GLN A 72 -0.16 9.12 8.80
C GLN A 72 0.71 9.39 7.56
N ASP A 73 2.02 9.57 7.72
CA ASP A 73 2.91 9.86 6.60
C ASP A 73 2.98 8.68 5.62
N PHE A 74 3.03 7.46 6.16
CA PHE A 74 2.93 6.22 5.38
C PHE A 74 1.55 6.11 4.70
N MET A 75 0.47 6.35 5.45
CA MET A 75 -0.89 6.25 4.94
C MET A 75 -1.17 7.26 3.83
N GLU A 76 -0.64 8.47 3.93
CA GLU A 76 -0.73 9.49 2.89
C GLU A 76 0.07 9.08 1.64
N ALA A 77 1.26 8.48 1.81
CA ALA A 77 2.03 7.95 0.69
C ALA A 77 1.29 6.81 -0.04
N MET A 78 0.66 5.91 0.70
CA MET A 78 -0.20 4.86 0.14
C MET A 78 -1.42 5.46 -0.56
N ASN A 79 -2.06 6.46 0.05
CA ASN A 79 -3.20 7.15 -0.54
C ASN A 79 -2.84 7.82 -1.87
N LYS A 80 -1.67 8.48 -1.95
CA LYS A 80 -1.12 9.06 -3.19
C LYS A 80 -0.81 7.98 -4.24
N PHE A 81 -0.38 6.79 -3.81
CA PHE A 81 -0.17 5.65 -4.71
C PHE A 81 -1.49 5.17 -5.36
N PHE A 82 -2.59 5.09 -4.60
CA PHE A 82 -3.89 4.70 -5.14
C PHE A 82 -4.55 5.76 -6.03
N HIS A 83 -4.35 7.05 -5.73
CA HIS A 83 -4.99 8.17 -6.44
C HIS A 83 -4.22 8.71 -7.65
N ASP A 84 -3.09 8.14 -8.05
CA ASP A 84 -2.31 8.65 -9.20
C ASP A 84 -3.14 8.62 -10.50
N PRO A 85 -3.60 9.78 -11.01
CA PRO A 85 -4.57 9.84 -12.11
C PRO A 85 -3.94 9.55 -13.47
N ARG A 86 -2.60 9.54 -13.55
CA ARG A 86 -1.84 9.38 -14.80
C ARG A 86 -1.81 7.95 -15.32
N ARG A 87 -2.39 6.99 -14.60
CA ARG A 87 -2.25 5.57 -14.92
C ARG A 87 -3.54 4.84 -14.61
N GLU A 88 -3.93 4.00 -15.57
CA GLU A 88 -5.09 3.12 -15.55
C GLU A 88 -5.48 2.66 -14.14
N LYS A 89 -6.79 2.74 -13.85
CA LYS A 89 -7.39 2.25 -12.61
C LYS A 89 -6.91 0.81 -12.43
N LEU A 90 -5.92 0.63 -11.57
CA LEU A 90 -5.61 -0.70 -11.10
C LEU A 90 -6.89 -1.16 -10.41
N HIS A 91 -7.29 -2.40 -10.62
CA HIS A 91 -8.23 -3.08 -9.72
C HIS A 91 -7.57 -3.35 -8.35
N LEU A 92 -6.68 -2.45 -7.91
CA LEU A 92 -6.24 -2.29 -6.55
C LEU A 92 -7.30 -1.43 -5.87
N ASN A 93 -8.18 -2.08 -5.13
CA ASN A 93 -9.29 -1.38 -4.51
C ASN A 93 -8.77 -0.65 -3.27
N GLN A 94 -8.57 0.66 -3.36
CA GLN A 94 -8.19 1.50 -2.20
C GLN A 94 -9.12 1.26 -1.00
N ARG A 95 -10.40 0.99 -1.27
CA ARG A 95 -11.39 0.61 -0.25
C ARG A 95 -10.95 -0.62 0.54
N GLU A 96 -10.53 -1.68 -0.15
CA GLU A 96 -10.04 -2.92 0.48
C GLU A 96 -8.75 -2.66 1.28
N PHE A 97 -7.84 -1.83 0.77
CA PHE A 97 -6.67 -1.40 1.53
C PHE A 97 -7.07 -0.66 2.81
N MET A 98 -8.01 0.29 2.72
CA MET A 98 -8.49 1.05 3.87
C MET A 98 -9.20 0.17 4.89
N GLU A 99 -10.00 -0.81 4.45
CA GLU A 99 -10.63 -1.80 5.33
C GLU A 99 -9.59 -2.68 6.03
N ASN A 100 -8.59 -3.17 5.29
CA ASN A 100 -7.47 -3.91 5.85
C ASN A 100 -6.69 -3.06 6.87
N SER A 101 -6.45 -1.78 6.58
CA SER A 101 -5.82 -0.85 7.50
C SER A 101 -6.62 -0.74 8.80
N LYS A 102 -7.94 -0.51 8.72
CA LYS A 102 -8.79 -0.43 9.92
C LYS A 102 -8.69 -1.71 10.75
N LYS A 103 -8.77 -2.89 10.12
CA LYS A 103 -8.65 -4.18 10.82
C LYS A 103 -7.29 -4.34 11.49
N VAL A 104 -6.20 -4.12 10.76
CA VAL A 104 -4.82 -4.28 11.28
C VAL A 104 -4.54 -3.35 12.45
N PHE A 105 -5.05 -2.12 12.40
CA PHE A 105 -4.85 -1.17 13.50
C PHE A 105 -5.84 -1.34 14.66
N ALA A 106 -7.08 -1.77 14.43
CA ALA A 106 -8.09 -2.01 15.47
C ALA A 106 -7.78 -3.21 16.38
N ILE A 107 -6.99 -4.19 15.91
CA ILE A 107 -6.59 -5.39 16.69
C ILE A 107 -5.82 -5.06 17.99
N GLN A 108 -5.42 -3.80 18.24
CA GLN A 108 -4.70 -3.39 19.45
C GLN A 108 -5.43 -2.36 20.33
N GLU A 109 -6.70 -2.01 20.08
CA GLU A 109 -7.48 -1.19 21.04
C GLU A 109 -8.11 -2.03 22.17
N THR A 110 -7.77 -3.33 22.24
CA THR A 110 -8.13 -4.22 23.34
C THR A 110 -6.87 -4.60 24.11
N ASN A 111 -6.52 -3.77 25.11
CA ASN A 111 -5.85 -4.10 26.37
C ASN A 111 -5.59 -2.83 27.18
#